data_AF-A0A9P5VGF5-F1
#
_entry.id   AF-A0A9P5VGF5-F1
#
_cell.length_a   1.000
_cell.length_b   1.000
_cell.length_c   1.000
_cell.angle_alpha   90.00
_cell.angle_beta   90.00
_cell.angle_gamma   90.00
#
_symmetry.space_group_name_H-M   'P 1'
#
loop_
_entity.id
_entity.type
_entity.pdbx_description
1 polymer ?
#
loop_
_entity_poly.entity_id
_entity_poly.type
_entity_poly.pdbx_seq_one_letter_code
_entity_poly.pdbx_strand_id
1 'polypeptide(L)'
;MNDPQLHIPHIYEHIADTFSFTDLLSCILVSRKWYDSFIPTLYQDTITYRSLIDLRGHWKYDYSRNTFVQQALFKHAHHIQALTCHGRHSLQTFLTSNCVNLLEINYVVDSRSSNNWNLGLRHLADLITANPRLQAVSIENIHLHNKSCVNQLSQFLDFLDGHPRITNL
;
A
#
# COMPACT_ATOMS: atom_id res chain seq x y z
N MET A 1 45.28 -5.50 10.80
CA MET A 1 44.27 -5.15 9.78
C MET A 1 42.95 -5.66 10.32
N ASN A 2 42.05 -4.75 10.70
CA ASN A 2 40.69 -5.13 11.10
C ASN A 2 39.92 -5.44 9.83
N ASP A 3 39.52 -6.70 9.67
CA ASP A 3 38.51 -7.10 8.70
C ASP A 3 37.26 -6.25 8.96
N PRO A 4 36.68 -5.54 7.98
CA PRO A 4 35.40 -4.89 8.19
C PRO A 4 34.41 -6.01 8.47
N GLN A 5 33.96 -6.13 9.72
CA GLN A 5 32.90 -7.06 10.09
C GLN A 5 31.71 -6.79 9.19
N LEU A 6 31.52 -7.65 8.20
CA LEU A 6 30.36 -7.65 7.32
C LEU A 6 29.14 -7.85 8.21
N HIS A 7 28.50 -6.75 8.54
CA HIS A 7 27.32 -6.75 9.38
C HIS A 7 26.21 -7.41 8.56
N ILE A 8 25.92 -8.68 8.88
CA ILE A 8 24.99 -9.53 8.14
C ILE A 8 23.66 -8.82 7.78
N PRO A 9 23.07 -7.96 8.63
CA PRO A 9 21.90 -7.15 8.24
C PRO A 9 22.07 -6.31 6.96
N HIS A 10 23.23 -5.66 6.77
CA HIS A 10 23.48 -4.82 5.59
C HIS A 10 23.58 -5.65 4.31
N ILE A 11 23.99 -6.92 4.41
CA ILE A 11 24.00 -7.84 3.27
C ILE A 11 22.56 -8.15 2.86
N TYR A 12 21.67 -8.39 3.82
CA TYR A 12 20.27 -8.69 3.51
C TYR A 12 19.55 -7.50 2.91
N GLU A 13 19.78 -6.28 3.42
CA GLU A 13 19.26 -5.04 2.82
C GLU A 13 19.72 -4.91 1.37
N HIS A 14 21.03 -5.05 1.10
CA HIS A 14 21.55 -4.93 -0.25
C HIS A 14 21.02 -6.02 -1.20
N ILE A 15 20.87 -7.25 -0.72
CA ILE A 15 20.21 -8.32 -1.49
C ILE A 15 18.77 -7.92 -1.77
N ALA A 16 18.05 -7.43 -0.76
CA ALA A 16 16.63 -7.12 -0.87
C ALA A 16 16.36 -6.04 -1.92
N ASP A 17 17.20 -5.00 -1.96
CA ASP A 17 17.10 -3.89 -2.92
C ASP A 17 17.34 -4.33 -4.38
N THR A 18 18.04 -5.45 -4.59
CA THR A 18 18.33 -5.98 -5.94
C THR A 18 17.33 -7.01 -6.42
N PHE A 19 16.51 -7.55 -5.52
CA PHE A 19 15.65 -8.70 -5.80
C PHE A 19 14.29 -8.25 -6.30
N SER A 20 13.74 -9.00 -7.25
CA SER A 20 12.35 -8.79 -7.65
C SER A 20 11.41 -9.19 -6.50
N PHE A 21 10.16 -8.72 -6.55
CA PHE A 21 9.13 -9.13 -5.60
C PHE A 21 9.05 -10.66 -5.48
N THR A 22 9.08 -11.39 -6.60
CA THR A 22 9.01 -12.87 -6.60
C THR A 22 10.24 -13.52 -5.96
N ASP A 23 11.43 -12.93 -6.13
CA ASP A 23 12.65 -13.43 -5.50
C ASP A 23 12.61 -13.19 -3.98
N LEU A 24 12.13 -12.03 -3.54
CA LEU A 24 11.90 -11.73 -2.12
C LEU A 24 10.92 -12.72 -1.49
N LEU A 25 9.86 -13.13 -2.21
CA LEU A 25 8.95 -14.18 -1.75
C LEU A 25 9.62 -15.52 -1.52
N SER A 26 10.57 -15.87 -2.37
CA SER A 26 11.35 -17.10 -2.20
C SER A 26 12.28 -16.99 -0.98
N CYS A 27 12.88 -15.81 -0.78
CA CYS A 27 13.78 -15.54 0.35
C CYS A 27 13.11 -15.72 1.71
N ILE A 28 11.90 -15.20 1.90
CA ILE A 28 11.19 -15.29 3.18
C ILE A 28 10.79 -16.73 3.56
N LEU A 29 10.86 -17.68 2.63
CA LEU A 29 10.55 -19.09 2.86
C LEU A 29 11.78 -19.92 3.26
N VAL A 30 13.00 -19.38 3.13
CA VAL A 30 14.25 -20.13 3.37
C VAL A 30 14.44 -20.45 4.86
N SER A 31 14.25 -19.46 5.73
CA SER A 31 14.39 -19.61 7.17
C SER A 31 13.68 -18.49 7.91
N ARG A 32 13.45 -18.65 9.22
CA ARG A 32 12.91 -17.57 10.06
C ARG A 32 13.79 -16.32 10.04
N LYS A 33 15.11 -16.47 10.03
CA LYS A 33 16.04 -15.33 9.97
C LYS A 33 15.87 -14.54 8.66
N TRP A 34 15.72 -15.24 7.54
CA TRP A 34 15.48 -14.62 6.25
C TRP A 34 14.09 -13.98 6.20
N TYR A 35 13.07 -14.66 6.72
CA TYR A 35 11.74 -14.07 6.89
C TYR A 35 11.81 -12.73 7.62
N ASP A 36 12.42 -12.69 8.81
CA ASP A 36 12.52 -11.47 9.61
C ASP A 36 13.34 -10.37 8.93
N SER A 37 14.28 -10.74 8.04
CA SER A 37 15.16 -9.78 7.34
C SER A 37 14.55 -9.20 6.07
N PHE A 38 13.82 -10.00 5.28
CA PHE A 38 13.30 -9.60 3.97
C PHE A 38 11.84 -9.13 3.99
N ILE A 39 11.09 -9.44 5.05
CA ILE A 39 9.69 -9.00 5.17
C ILE A 39 9.53 -7.48 5.14
N PRO A 40 10.35 -6.67 5.82
CA PRO A 40 10.22 -5.22 5.74
C PRO A 40 10.31 -4.72 4.30
N THR A 41 11.35 -5.12 3.55
CA THR A 41 11.53 -4.70 2.14
C THR A 41 10.39 -5.17 1.25
N LEU A 42 9.92 -6.41 1.42
CA LEU A 42 8.80 -6.95 0.65
C LEU A 42 7.53 -6.09 0.75
N TYR A 43 7.32 -5.42 1.89
CA TYR A 43 6.16 -4.57 2.15
C TYR A 43 6.45 -3.07 2.02
N GLN A 44 7.71 -2.65 1.91
CA GLN A 44 8.09 -1.24 1.76
C GLN A 44 7.80 -0.71 0.35
N ASP A 45 8.01 -1.56 -0.66
CA ASP A 45 7.66 -1.25 -2.05
C ASP A 45 6.17 -0.99 -2.22
N THR A 46 5.78 -0.47 -3.38
CA THR A 46 4.37 -0.20 -3.69
C THR A 46 3.51 -1.47 -3.56
N ILE A 47 2.72 -1.54 -2.50
CA ILE A 47 1.79 -2.64 -2.27
C ILE A 47 0.47 -2.36 -2.98
N THR A 48 -0.07 -3.38 -3.64
CA THR A 48 -1.46 -3.39 -4.10
C THR A 48 -2.24 -4.49 -3.38
N TYR A 49 -3.57 -4.38 -3.38
CA TYR A 49 -4.43 -5.50 -2.93
C TYR A 49 -4.14 -6.77 -3.75
N ARG A 50 -3.79 -6.64 -5.03
CA ARG A 50 -3.43 -7.78 -5.89
C ARG A 50 -2.12 -8.43 -5.43
N SER A 51 -1.10 -7.64 -5.11
CA SER A 51 0.17 -8.13 -4.57
C SER A 51 -0.08 -9.00 -3.34
N LEU A 52 -0.96 -8.56 -2.42
CA LEU A 52 -1.35 -9.35 -1.24
C LEU A 52 -2.09 -10.65 -1.59
N ILE A 53 -2.91 -10.68 -2.64
CA ILE A 53 -3.51 -11.94 -3.11
C ILE A 53 -2.45 -12.85 -3.71
N ASP A 54 -1.49 -12.31 -4.45
CA ASP A 54 -0.45 -13.12 -5.08
C ASP A 54 0.46 -13.74 -4.00
N LEU A 55 0.74 -13.05 -2.89
CA LEU A 55 1.37 -13.62 -1.69
C LEU A 55 0.67 -14.90 -1.19
N ARG A 56 -0.67 -14.89 -1.19
CA ARG A 56 -1.47 -16.07 -0.82
C ARG A 56 -1.25 -17.24 -1.77
N GLY A 57 -0.95 -17.00 -3.06
CA GLY A 57 -0.62 -18.07 -3.99
C GLY A 57 0.67 -18.79 -3.62
N HIS A 58 1.62 -18.09 -3.02
CA HIS A 58 2.92 -18.64 -2.59
C HIS A 58 2.86 -19.34 -1.23
N TRP A 59 1.97 -18.91 -0.34
CA TRP A 59 1.75 -19.60 0.93
C TRP A 59 0.61 -20.60 0.78
N LYS A 60 0.86 -21.90 1.00
CA LYS A 60 -0.16 -22.98 0.95
C LYS A 60 -1.21 -22.87 2.08
N TYR A 61 -1.79 -21.70 2.31
CA TYR A 61 -2.84 -21.48 3.29
C TYR A 61 -4.21 -21.71 2.66
N ASP A 62 -5.05 -22.46 3.37
CA ASP A 62 -6.44 -22.72 3.01
C ASP A 62 -7.39 -21.58 3.46
N TYR A 63 -6.87 -20.36 3.54
CA TYR A 63 -7.68 -19.19 3.92
C TYR A 63 -8.45 -18.64 2.71
N SER A 64 -9.62 -18.07 3.00
CA SER A 64 -10.29 -17.19 2.04
C SER A 64 -9.37 -16.01 1.67
N ARG A 65 -9.52 -15.46 0.46
CA ARG A 65 -8.71 -14.31 0.00
C ARG A 65 -8.76 -13.15 0.99
N ASN A 66 -9.95 -12.82 1.50
CA ASN A 66 -10.14 -11.71 2.43
C ASN A 66 -9.49 -11.98 3.79
N THR A 67 -9.63 -13.20 4.33
CA THR A 67 -9.02 -13.57 5.61
C THR A 67 -7.50 -13.46 5.54
N PHE A 68 -6.90 -13.93 4.44
CA PHE A 68 -5.46 -13.81 4.21
C PHE A 68 -5.02 -12.34 4.19
N VAL A 69 -5.68 -11.50 3.38
CA VAL A 69 -5.31 -10.09 3.24
C VAL A 69 -5.40 -9.38 4.59
N GLN A 70 -6.47 -9.62 5.36
CA GLN A 70 -6.63 -9.02 6.68
C GLN A 70 -5.52 -9.45 7.65
N GLN A 71 -5.12 -10.72 7.65
CA GLN A 71 -4.00 -11.19 8.49
C GLN A 71 -2.65 -10.61 8.05
N ALA A 72 -2.40 -10.57 6.73
CA ALA A 72 -1.19 -9.97 6.18
C ALA A 72 -1.07 -8.50 6.58
N LEU A 73 -2.16 -7.74 6.45
CA LEU A 73 -2.22 -6.33 6.85
C LEU A 73 -2.11 -6.16 8.36
N PHE A 74 -2.79 -6.97 9.16
CA PHE A 74 -2.66 -6.92 10.62
C PHE A 74 -1.20 -7.10 11.05
N LYS A 75 -0.47 -8.01 10.40
CA LYS A 75 0.91 -8.33 10.77
C LYS A 75 1.93 -7.36 10.18
N HIS A 76 1.71 -6.85 8.97
CA HIS A 76 2.77 -6.19 8.18
C HIS A 76 2.41 -4.81 7.63
N ALA A 77 1.20 -4.29 7.85
CA ALA A 77 0.80 -2.97 7.33
C ALA A 77 1.73 -1.83 7.78
N HIS A 78 2.36 -1.95 8.94
CA HIS A 78 3.30 -0.96 9.44
C HIS A 78 4.61 -0.88 8.65
N HIS A 79 4.90 -1.83 7.75
CA HIS A 79 6.03 -1.73 6.82
C HIS A 79 5.68 -0.98 5.54
N ILE A 80 4.38 -0.79 5.24
CA ILE A 80 3.91 -0.20 3.99
C ILE A 80 4.19 1.30 3.96
N GLN A 81 4.94 1.74 2.94
CA GLN A 81 5.26 3.15 2.70
C GLN A 81 4.56 3.69 1.45
N ALA A 82 4.35 2.86 0.43
CA ALA A 82 3.62 3.24 -0.78
C ALA A 82 2.47 2.26 -1.03
N LEU A 83 1.30 2.80 -1.35
CA LEU A 83 0.08 2.01 -1.57
C LEU A 83 -0.57 2.37 -2.89
N THR A 84 -0.90 1.37 -3.72
CA THR A 84 -1.78 1.54 -4.86
C THR A 84 -3.12 0.82 -4.63
N CYS A 85 -4.19 1.59 -4.58
CA CYS A 85 -5.55 1.10 -4.36
C CYS A 85 -6.36 1.09 -5.66
N HIS A 86 -6.81 -0.08 -6.08
CA HIS A 86 -7.72 -0.22 -7.23
C HIS A 86 -9.17 -0.29 -6.75
N GLY A 87 -9.90 0.81 -6.93
CA GLY A 87 -11.29 0.91 -6.52
C GLY A 87 -11.51 0.96 -5.01
N ARG A 88 -12.77 1.16 -4.62
CA ARG A 88 -13.15 1.48 -3.23
C ARG A 88 -12.90 0.36 -2.23
N HIS A 89 -12.94 -0.89 -2.67
CA HIS A 89 -12.80 -2.04 -1.77
C HIS A 89 -11.36 -2.17 -1.26
N SER A 90 -10.37 -1.90 -2.10
CA SER A 90 -8.97 -1.83 -1.68
C SER A 90 -8.80 -0.72 -0.64
N LEU A 91 -9.25 0.50 -0.91
CA LEU A 91 -9.18 1.60 0.07
C LEU A 91 -9.79 1.23 1.42
N GLN A 92 -11.01 0.66 1.43
CA GLN A 92 -11.67 0.24 2.66
C GLN A 92 -10.84 -0.80 3.43
N THR A 93 -10.21 -1.73 2.73
CA THR A 93 -9.36 -2.76 3.32
C THR A 93 -8.14 -2.17 4.01
N PHE A 94 -7.49 -1.16 3.39
CA PHE A 94 -6.34 -0.49 3.97
C PHE A 94 -6.71 0.52 5.05
N LEU A 95 -7.90 1.13 5.00
CA LEU A 95 -8.38 2.03 6.04
C LEU A 95 -8.50 1.35 7.40
N THR A 96 -8.89 0.07 7.42
CA THR A 96 -8.97 -0.74 8.64
C THR A 96 -7.63 -1.34 9.08
N SER A 97 -6.53 -0.99 8.40
CA SER A 97 -5.21 -1.56 8.65
C SER A 97 -4.27 -0.56 9.32
N ASN A 98 -3.21 -1.07 9.96
CA ASN A 98 -2.24 -0.25 10.70
C ASN A 98 -1.12 0.30 9.80
N CYS A 99 -1.48 0.94 8.69
CA CYS A 99 -0.53 1.52 7.70
C CYS A 99 0.16 2.81 8.19
N VAL A 100 0.65 2.85 9.44
CA VAL A 100 1.13 4.07 10.11
C VAL A 100 2.35 4.75 9.48
N ASN A 101 3.07 4.04 8.61
CA ASN A 101 4.27 4.53 7.93
C ASN A 101 4.02 4.90 6.46
N LEU A 102 2.75 5.01 6.07
CA LEU A 102 2.36 5.34 4.71
C LEU A 102 2.79 6.77 4.35
N LEU A 103 3.52 6.88 3.25
CA LEU A 103 4.07 8.11 2.68
C LEU A 103 3.36 8.47 1.37
N GLU A 104 2.97 7.47 0.59
CA GLU A 104 2.40 7.68 -0.74
C GLU A 104 1.16 6.81 -0.97
N ILE A 105 0.12 7.39 -1.55
CA ILE A 105 -1.07 6.66 -2.00
C ILE A 105 -1.39 7.02 -3.44
N ASN A 106 -1.48 6.00 -4.29
CA ASN A 106 -2.10 6.09 -5.59
C ASN A 106 -3.49 5.46 -5.56
N TYR A 107 -4.52 6.24 -5.86
CA TYR A 107 -5.89 5.75 -5.98
C TYR A 107 -6.31 5.64 -7.43
N VAL A 108 -6.43 4.40 -7.91
CA VAL A 108 -6.91 4.09 -9.26
C VAL A 108 -8.41 3.85 -9.21
N VAL A 109 -9.18 4.74 -9.84
CA VAL A 109 -10.64 4.66 -9.73
C VAL A 109 -11.23 3.64 -10.70
N ASP A 110 -12.14 2.79 -10.21
CA ASP A 110 -12.95 1.89 -11.05
C ASP A 110 -14.20 2.64 -11.53
N SER A 111 -14.23 2.99 -12.82
CA SER A 111 -15.19 3.90 -13.45
C SER A 111 -16.62 3.35 -13.61
N ARG A 112 -16.91 2.16 -13.07
CA ARG A 112 -18.17 1.46 -13.31
C ARG A 112 -19.41 2.09 -12.66
N SER A 113 -19.28 3.00 -11.68
CA SER A 113 -20.43 3.78 -11.17
C SER A 113 -20.06 5.05 -10.39
N SER A 114 -20.90 6.08 -10.47
CA SER A 114 -20.76 7.34 -9.71
C SER A 114 -20.86 7.17 -8.19
N ASN A 115 -21.54 6.15 -7.71
CA ASN A 115 -21.62 5.87 -6.26
C ASN A 115 -20.29 5.31 -5.72
N ASN A 116 -19.56 4.55 -6.55
CA ASN A 116 -18.24 4.06 -6.17
C ASN A 116 -17.21 5.20 -6.09
N TRP A 117 -17.40 6.25 -6.89
CA TRP A 117 -16.55 7.44 -6.90
C TRP A 117 -16.58 8.20 -5.57
N ASN A 118 -17.76 8.63 -5.13
CA ASN A 118 -17.91 9.44 -3.90
C ASN A 118 -17.39 8.67 -2.67
N LEU A 119 -17.80 7.41 -2.52
CA LEU A 119 -17.37 6.61 -1.38
C LEU A 119 -15.86 6.32 -1.43
N GLY A 120 -15.29 6.18 -2.62
CA GLY A 120 -13.86 6.06 -2.83
C GLY A 120 -13.09 7.29 -2.34
N LEU A 121 -13.48 8.49 -2.78
CA LEU A 121 -12.86 9.75 -2.34
C LEU A 121 -13.01 9.96 -0.83
N ARG A 122 -14.13 9.57 -0.23
CA ARG A 122 -14.30 9.61 1.24
C ARG A 122 -13.34 8.68 1.96
N HIS A 123 -13.26 7.41 1.54
CA HIS A 123 -12.30 6.48 2.14
C HIS A 123 -10.86 6.96 1.96
N LEU A 124 -10.53 7.58 0.83
CA LEU A 124 -9.22 8.17 0.61
C LEU A 124 -8.96 9.34 1.57
N ALA A 125 -9.93 10.24 1.75
CA ALA A 125 -9.83 11.35 2.73
C ALA A 125 -9.67 10.84 4.17
N ASP A 126 -10.42 9.79 4.55
CA ASP A 126 -10.30 9.15 5.86
C ASP A 126 -8.89 8.56 6.05
N LEU A 127 -8.35 7.93 5.00
CA LEU A 127 -7.01 7.33 5.03
C LEU A 127 -5.92 8.40 5.09
N ILE A 128 -6.09 9.52 4.38
CA ILE A 128 -5.21 10.69 4.48
C ILE A 128 -5.21 11.25 5.91
N THR A 129 -6.39 11.39 6.51
CA THR A 129 -6.54 11.92 7.87
C THR A 129 -5.90 10.99 8.90
N ALA A 130 -6.04 9.68 8.72
CA ALA A 130 -5.46 8.67 9.60
C ALA A 130 -3.92 8.56 9.49
N ASN A 131 -3.30 9.08 8.43
CA ASN A 131 -1.88 8.93 8.14
C ASN A 131 -1.15 10.27 8.14
N PRO A 132 -0.69 10.77 9.30
CA PRO A 132 -0.06 12.08 9.41
C PRO A 132 1.30 12.19 8.70
N ARG A 133 1.91 11.06 8.33
CA ARG A 133 3.18 11.00 7.62
C ARG A 133 3.04 11.07 6.10
N LEU A 134 1.81 10.99 5.59
CA LEU A 134 1.54 10.96 4.16
C LEU A 134 2.01 12.26 3.48
N GLN A 135 2.73 12.10 2.38
CA GLN A 135 3.42 13.15 1.63
C GLN A 135 2.92 13.29 0.20
N ALA A 136 2.40 12.22 -0.41
CA ALA A 136 1.91 12.24 -1.77
C ALA A 136 0.59 11.49 -1.93
N VAL A 137 -0.30 12.08 -2.73
CA VAL A 137 -1.55 11.45 -3.17
C VAL A 137 -1.69 11.66 -4.67
N SER A 138 -1.93 10.59 -5.40
CA SER A 138 -2.31 10.63 -6.81
C SER A 138 -3.67 9.96 -7.01
N ILE A 139 -4.45 10.46 -7.97
CA ILE A 139 -5.72 9.85 -8.38
C ILE A 139 -5.69 9.61 -9.88
N GLU A 140 -5.85 8.36 -10.28
CA GLU A 140 -5.81 7.93 -11.67
C GLU A 140 -7.18 7.48 -12.19
N ASN A 141 -7.34 7.47 -13.51
CA ASN A 141 -8.56 7.05 -14.21
C ASN A 141 -9.81 7.83 -13.77
N ILE A 142 -9.66 9.14 -13.65
CA ILE A 142 -10.75 10.06 -13.33
C ILE A 142 -11.69 10.17 -14.54
N HIS A 143 -12.84 9.47 -14.46
CA HIS A 143 -13.89 9.60 -15.46
C HIS A 143 -15.05 10.46 -14.94
N LEU A 144 -15.07 11.73 -15.33
CA LEU A 144 -16.06 12.72 -14.91
C LEU A 144 -17.31 12.64 -15.81
N HIS A 145 -18.20 11.70 -15.52
CA HIS A 145 -19.39 11.47 -16.34
C HIS A 145 -20.57 12.41 -16.03
N ASN A 146 -20.54 13.15 -14.92
CA ASN A 146 -21.59 14.11 -14.57
C ASN A 146 -21.08 15.24 -13.66
N LYS A 147 -21.90 16.29 -13.53
CA LYS A 147 -21.63 17.47 -12.69
C LYS A 147 -21.41 17.13 -11.21
N SER A 148 -22.03 16.06 -10.71
CA SER A 148 -21.84 15.62 -9.32
C SER A 148 -20.42 15.10 -9.08
N CYS A 149 -19.87 14.30 -10.00
CA CYS A 149 -18.48 13.82 -9.92
C CYS A 149 -17.48 14.99 -9.96
N VAL A 150 -17.73 15.99 -10.81
CA VAL A 150 -16.89 17.20 -10.89
C VAL A 150 -16.90 17.95 -9.57
N ASN A 151 -18.08 18.20 -9.00
CA ASN A 151 -18.21 18.90 -7.72
C ASN A 151 -17.53 18.13 -6.58
N GLN A 152 -17.64 16.80 -6.56
CA GLN A 152 -17.01 15.96 -5.54
C GLN A 152 -15.49 15.96 -5.66
N LEU A 153 -14.95 15.89 -6.89
CA LEU A 153 -13.51 16.02 -7.10
C LEU A 153 -13.02 17.39 -6.65
N SER A 154 -13.74 18.47 -6.99
CA SER A 154 -13.40 19.83 -6.54
C SER A 154 -13.35 19.92 -5.01
N GLN A 155 -14.36 19.39 -4.32
CA GLN A 155 -14.38 19.35 -2.85
C GLN A 155 -13.22 18.55 -2.26
N PHE A 156 -12.82 17.46 -2.92
CA PHE A 156 -11.69 16.66 -2.50
C PHE A 156 -10.35 17.39 -2.73
N LEU A 157 -10.21 18.14 -3.83
CA LEU A 157 -9.04 18.98 -4.08
C LEU A 157 -8.96 20.11 -3.05
N ASP A 158 -10.07 20.77 -2.71
CA ASP A 158 -10.11 21.77 -1.63
C ASP A 158 -9.69 21.15 -0.28
N PHE A 159 -10.08 19.89 -0.03
CA PHE A 159 -9.63 19.13 1.14
C PHE A 159 -8.11 18.88 1.12
N LEU A 160 -7.53 18.54 -0.05
CA LEU A 160 -6.09 18.35 -0.19
C LEU A 160 -5.32 19.67 0.01
N ASP A 161 -5.83 20.78 -0.48
CA ASP A 161 -5.23 22.11 -0.28
C ASP A 161 -5.17 22.49 1.22
N GLY A 162 -6.11 21.98 2.02
CA GLY A 162 -6.07 22.05 3.49
C GLY A 162 -4.96 21.21 4.15
N HIS A 163 -4.26 20.37 3.38
CA HIS A 163 -3.17 19.49 3.82
C HIS A 163 -1.86 19.84 3.09
N PRO A 164 -1.19 20.96 3.43
CA PRO A 164 -0.07 21.52 2.65
C PRO A 164 1.18 20.64 2.58
N ARG A 165 1.24 19.56 3.38
CA ARG A 165 2.30 18.55 3.32
C ARG A 165 2.12 17.53 2.19
N ILE A 166 0.92 17.47 1.61
CA ILE A 166 0.56 16.50 0.59
C ILE A 166 0.78 17.14 -0.77
N THR A 167 1.69 16.57 -1.53
CA THR A 167 1.85 16.89 -2.94
C THR A 167 0.78 16.13 -3.73
N ASN A 168 0.00 16.87 -4.52
CA ASN A 168 -0.93 16.29 -5.48
C ASN A 168 -0.17 16.04 -6.78
N LEU A 169 -0.13 14.78 -7.23
CA LEU A 169 0.62 14.32 -8.41
C LEU A 169 -0.31 14.02 -9.58
#